data_AF-A0A1G6HVX9-F1
#
_entry.id   AF-A0A1G6HVX9-F1
#
_cell.length_a   1.000
_cell.length_b   1.000
_cell.length_c   1.000
_cell.angle_alpha   90.00
_cell.angle_beta   90.00
_cell.angle_gamma   90.00
#
_symmetry.space_group_name_H-M   'P 1'
#
loop_
_entity.id
_entity.type
_entity.pdbx_description
1 polymer ?
#
loop_
_entity_poly.entity_id
_entity_poly.type
_entity_poly.pdbx_seq_one_letter_code
_entity_poly.pdbx_strand_id
1 'polypeptide(L)'
;MGKNYYFLTASLPELAFDLEAKTISIESLKLEIQEAITPSDWKRMSEIFRQYDVANILYLKGIDGSRFSELGNYSEEEMNLALENISILPTFIRDFLKEPISSEDDNVIPYTEIETLKPEMLLWTNFYSAMQKKNNSFIRNWYSFDRDFRNILTAITCRKQKIEIAPHLIGTGALVELLAHSSASDFGVHQEIDYIDRLIHIAEIPNLLEREKKFDLLRWEKAEEIAVYDYFNVNSLMAFLIKALIVHRWISLDRTYGETLFQNLVSELKNSFDLTDSFKVQ
;
A
#
# COMPACT_ATOMS: atom_id res chain seq x y z
N MET A 1 25.22 -7.07 -5.62
CA MET A 1 24.82 -8.17 -6.53
C MET A 1 23.52 -8.72 -5.99
N GLY A 2 22.42 -8.53 -6.73
CA GLY A 2 21.11 -9.07 -6.36
C GLY A 2 21.14 -10.59 -6.46
N LYS A 3 20.51 -11.29 -5.51
CA LYS A 3 20.21 -12.71 -5.68
C LYS A 3 19.01 -12.81 -6.61
N ASN A 4 19.09 -13.69 -7.60
CA ASN A 4 17.98 -13.96 -8.49
C ASN A 4 17.15 -15.09 -7.89
N TYR A 5 15.88 -14.82 -7.60
CA TYR A 5 14.95 -15.73 -6.93
C TYR A 5 14.26 -16.68 -7.90
N TYR A 6 15.01 -17.21 -8.88
CA TYR A 6 14.50 -18.10 -9.94
C TYR A 6 13.69 -19.30 -9.40
N PHE A 7 14.12 -19.87 -8.28
CA PHE A 7 13.44 -21.01 -7.65
C PHE A 7 12.11 -20.60 -7.00
N LEU A 8 12.07 -19.40 -6.39
CA LEU A 8 10.88 -18.89 -5.72
C LEU A 8 9.77 -18.61 -6.74
N THR A 9 10.12 -17.96 -7.85
CA THR A 9 9.15 -17.65 -8.90
C THR A 9 8.52 -18.95 -9.44
N ALA A 10 9.33 -19.99 -9.73
CA ALA A 10 8.84 -21.23 -10.37
C ALA A 10 7.90 -22.06 -9.50
N SER A 11 8.05 -22.05 -8.17
CA SER A 11 7.20 -22.81 -7.25
C SER A 11 6.12 -21.98 -6.56
N LEU A 12 6.18 -20.64 -6.65
CA LEU A 12 5.19 -19.74 -6.04
C LEU A 12 3.74 -20.05 -6.43
N PRO A 13 3.41 -20.39 -7.69
CA PRO A 13 2.04 -20.70 -8.06
C PRO A 13 1.48 -21.97 -7.41
N GLU A 14 2.34 -22.92 -7.05
CA GLU A 14 1.92 -24.19 -6.43
C GLU A 14 1.85 -24.09 -4.91
N LEU A 15 2.64 -23.20 -4.31
CA LEU A 15 2.74 -23.04 -2.86
C LEU A 15 1.76 -21.96 -2.35
N ALA A 16 1.70 -20.80 -3.01
CA ALA A 16 0.95 -19.64 -2.53
C ALA A 16 -0.56 -19.70 -2.81
N PHE A 17 -1.00 -20.61 -3.67
CA PHE A 17 -2.34 -20.64 -4.21
C PHE A 17 -3.03 -21.97 -3.93
N ASP A 18 -4.22 -21.89 -3.35
CA ASP A 18 -5.15 -23.01 -3.40
C ASP A 18 -5.79 -23.00 -4.79
N LEU A 19 -5.17 -23.73 -5.72
CA LEU A 19 -5.63 -23.82 -7.11
C LEU A 19 -7.03 -24.47 -7.22
N GLU A 20 -7.41 -25.31 -6.25
CA GLU A 20 -8.72 -25.96 -6.22
C GLU A 20 -9.80 -25.00 -5.67
N ALA A 21 -9.52 -24.30 -4.58
CA ALA A 21 -10.43 -23.31 -4.02
C ALA A 21 -10.42 -21.97 -4.77
N LYS A 22 -9.43 -21.77 -5.65
CA LYS A 22 -9.11 -20.51 -6.35
C LYS A 22 -8.96 -19.34 -5.38
N THR A 23 -8.24 -19.58 -4.28
CA THR A 23 -8.00 -18.57 -3.25
C THR A 23 -6.51 -18.38 -2.99
N ILE A 24 -6.17 -17.26 -2.33
CA ILE A 24 -4.82 -16.95 -1.89
C ILE A 24 -4.83 -16.82 -0.37
N SER A 25 -4.02 -17.63 0.30
CA SER A 25 -3.66 -17.44 1.71
C SER A 25 -2.46 -16.50 1.78
N ILE A 26 -2.68 -15.26 2.20
CA ILE A 26 -1.58 -14.30 2.36
C ILE A 26 -0.62 -14.74 3.48
N GLU A 27 -1.12 -15.42 4.51
CA GLU A 27 -0.29 -15.98 5.58
C GLU A 27 0.67 -17.04 5.06
N SER A 28 0.16 -18.03 4.31
CA SER A 28 0.98 -19.09 3.71
C SER A 28 2.00 -18.49 2.73
N LEU A 29 1.55 -17.56 1.87
CA LEU A 29 2.42 -16.85 0.94
C LEU A 29 3.55 -16.08 1.66
N LYS A 30 3.26 -15.42 2.80
CA LYS A 30 4.28 -14.73 3.61
C LYS A 30 5.34 -15.71 4.10
N LEU A 31 4.92 -16.85 4.67
CA LEU A 31 5.82 -17.87 5.20
C LEU A 31 6.73 -18.42 4.10
N GLU A 32 6.16 -18.79 2.95
CA GLU A 32 6.92 -19.33 1.82
C GLU A 32 7.93 -18.34 1.25
N ILE A 33 7.52 -17.08 1.06
CA ILE A 33 8.43 -16.02 0.62
C ILE A 33 9.56 -15.88 1.65
N GLN A 34 9.23 -15.81 2.93
CA GLN A 34 10.20 -15.61 4.01
C GLN A 34 11.22 -16.75 4.08
N GLU A 35 10.81 -18.00 3.88
CA GLU A 35 11.69 -19.16 3.91
C GLU A 35 12.69 -19.19 2.76
N ALA A 36 12.32 -18.65 1.60
CA ALA A 36 13.12 -18.81 0.40
C ALA A 36 13.77 -17.51 -0.12
N ILE A 37 13.62 -16.39 0.60
CA ILE A 37 14.45 -15.18 0.41
C ILE A 37 15.39 -14.90 1.59
N THR A 38 16.34 -13.99 1.41
CA THR A 38 17.25 -13.64 2.51
C THR A 38 16.54 -12.83 3.60
N PRO A 39 16.98 -12.91 4.88
CA PRO A 39 16.41 -12.08 5.95
C PRO A 39 16.46 -10.57 5.65
N SER A 40 17.48 -10.11 4.92
CA SER A 40 17.59 -8.71 4.49
C SER A 40 16.52 -8.34 3.46
N ASP A 41 16.18 -9.24 2.54
CA ASP A 41 15.15 -9.00 1.53
C ASP A 41 13.76 -9.14 2.12
N TRP A 42 13.54 -10.11 3.02
CA TRP A 42 12.32 -10.19 3.80
C TRP A 42 12.06 -8.92 4.60
N LYS A 43 13.08 -8.38 5.28
CA LYS A 43 12.95 -7.09 5.97
C LYS A 43 12.47 -5.98 5.05
N ARG A 44 12.92 -5.95 3.79
CA ARG A 44 12.44 -4.96 2.80
C ARG A 44 11.00 -5.26 2.36
N MET A 45 10.66 -6.51 2.09
CA MET A 45 9.31 -6.91 1.66
C MET A 45 8.28 -6.70 2.75
N SER A 46 8.63 -6.92 4.03
CA SER A 46 7.77 -6.68 5.19
C SER A 46 7.29 -5.22 5.29
N GLU A 47 7.97 -4.28 4.63
CA GLU A 47 7.50 -2.90 4.54
C GLU A 47 6.16 -2.78 3.80
N ILE A 48 5.83 -3.68 2.87
CA ILE A 48 4.54 -3.68 2.13
C ILE A 48 3.36 -3.83 3.09
N PHE A 49 3.53 -4.63 4.14
CA PHE A 49 2.48 -4.90 5.12
C PHE A 49 2.36 -3.80 6.18
N ARG A 50 3.32 -2.88 6.25
CA ARG A 50 3.40 -1.82 7.26
C ARG A 50 2.21 -0.86 7.21
N GLN A 51 1.59 -0.70 6.05
CA GLN A 51 0.35 0.09 5.92
C GLN A 51 -0.81 -0.50 6.74
N TYR A 52 -0.86 -1.82 6.91
CA TYR A 52 -1.86 -2.48 7.76
C TYR A 52 -1.52 -2.29 9.23
N ASP A 53 -0.23 -2.31 9.61
CA ASP A 53 0.19 -1.96 10.98
C ASP A 53 -0.23 -0.54 11.36
N VAL A 54 -0.07 0.42 10.44
CA VAL A 54 -0.53 1.81 10.62
C VAL A 54 -2.03 1.86 10.86
N ALA A 55 -2.83 1.21 10.00
CA ALA A 55 -4.28 1.15 10.17
C ALA A 55 -4.68 0.47 11.49
N ASN A 56 -4.02 -0.62 11.85
CA ASN A 56 -4.26 -1.35 13.10
C ASN A 56 -3.95 -0.50 14.33
N ILE A 57 -2.91 0.33 14.30
CA ILE A 57 -2.60 1.26 15.40
C ILE A 57 -3.68 2.32 15.53
N LEU A 58 -4.17 2.89 14.42
CA LEU A 58 -5.27 3.85 14.46
C LEU A 58 -6.55 3.22 15.03
N TYR A 59 -6.84 1.96 14.65
CA TYR A 59 -7.94 1.18 15.20
C TYR A 59 -7.79 0.95 16.72
N LEU A 60 -6.65 0.44 17.18
CA LEU A 60 -6.40 0.16 18.60
C LEU A 60 -6.37 1.42 19.46
N LYS A 61 -6.10 2.58 18.87
CA LYS A 61 -6.18 3.90 19.54
C LYS A 61 -7.57 4.53 19.50
N GLY A 62 -8.56 3.88 18.87
CA GLY A 62 -9.92 4.42 18.72
C GLY A 62 -10.00 5.64 17.81
N ILE A 63 -8.97 5.90 17.00
CA ILE A 63 -8.93 7.00 16.03
C ILE A 63 -9.69 6.59 14.76
N ASP A 64 -9.57 5.33 14.35
CA ASP A 64 -10.29 4.75 13.21
C ASP A 64 -11.28 3.68 13.70
N GLY A 65 -12.54 3.76 13.23
CA GLY A 65 -13.60 2.80 13.53
C GLY A 65 -13.58 1.54 12.65
N SER A 66 -12.47 1.29 11.96
CA SER A 66 -12.26 0.10 11.15
C SER A 66 -12.08 -1.16 12.02
N ARG A 67 -11.47 -2.22 11.47
CA ARG A 67 -11.22 -3.47 12.18
C ARG A 67 -9.74 -3.81 12.10
N PHE A 68 -9.25 -4.55 13.09
CA PHE A 68 -7.90 -5.10 13.02
C PHE A 68 -7.72 -5.97 11.75
N SER A 69 -6.59 -5.81 11.09
CA SER A 69 -6.21 -6.55 9.90
C SER A 69 -5.03 -7.47 10.19
N GLU A 70 -5.24 -8.78 10.01
CA GLU A 70 -4.19 -9.80 10.10
C GLU A 70 -3.15 -9.71 8.94
N LEU A 71 -3.34 -8.78 8.00
CA LEU A 71 -2.38 -8.55 6.92
C LEU A 71 -1.13 -7.80 7.40
N GLY A 72 -1.13 -7.23 8.60
CA GLY A 72 0.01 -6.57 9.23
C GLY A 72 1.24 -7.47 9.45
N ASN A 73 2.30 -6.89 10.01
CA ASN A 73 3.50 -7.61 10.43
C ASN A 73 3.36 -8.20 11.83
N TYR A 74 2.30 -7.84 12.56
CA TYR A 74 2.03 -8.28 13.92
C TYR A 74 0.59 -8.78 13.99
N SER A 75 0.36 -9.87 14.72
CA SER A 75 -0.99 -10.24 15.15
C SER A 75 -1.56 -9.20 16.12
N GLU A 76 -2.85 -9.29 16.42
CA GLU A 76 -3.48 -8.38 17.39
C GLU A 76 -2.83 -8.52 18.78
N GLU A 77 -2.53 -9.75 19.21
CA GLU A 77 -1.85 -10.03 20.47
C GLU A 77 -0.44 -9.44 20.50
N GLU A 78 0.34 -9.65 19.44
CA GLU A 78 1.71 -9.12 19.31
C GLU A 78 1.71 -7.59 19.29
N MET A 79 0.77 -6.97 18.59
CA MET A 79 0.65 -5.51 18.54
C MET A 79 0.28 -4.93 19.90
N ASN A 80 -0.64 -5.55 20.65
CA ASN A 80 -0.98 -5.10 22.00
C ASN A 80 0.23 -5.19 22.95
N LEU A 81 0.98 -6.29 22.91
CA LEU A 81 2.24 -6.41 23.67
C LEU A 81 3.28 -5.37 23.21
N ALA A 82 3.36 -5.08 21.91
CA ALA A 82 4.25 -4.06 21.37
C ALA A 82 3.85 -2.64 21.83
N LEU A 83 2.58 -2.37 22.08
CA LEU A 83 2.10 -1.09 22.62
C LEU A 83 2.47 -0.90 24.09
N GLU A 84 2.65 -1.98 24.87
CA GLU A 84 3.18 -1.92 26.24
C GLU A 84 4.69 -1.60 26.25
N ASN A 85 5.43 -2.09 25.25
CA ASN A 85 6.85 -1.80 25.07
C ASN A 85 7.13 -1.30 23.65
N ILE A 86 6.82 -0.02 23.41
CA ILE A 86 6.90 0.59 22.08
C ILE A 86 8.30 0.53 21.45
N SER A 87 9.37 0.22 22.20
CA SER A 87 10.76 0.18 21.68
C SER A 87 10.95 -0.74 20.48
N ILE A 88 10.16 -1.82 20.38
CA ILE A 88 10.21 -2.80 19.29
C ILE A 88 9.52 -2.32 18.01
N LEU A 89 8.66 -1.30 18.12
CA LEU A 89 7.94 -0.73 16.97
C LEU A 89 8.86 0.15 16.11
N PRO A 90 8.57 0.32 14.82
CA PRO A 90 9.27 1.25 13.95
C PRO A 90 9.33 2.67 14.53
N THR A 91 10.45 3.38 14.32
CA THR A 91 10.68 4.72 14.90
C THR A 91 9.53 5.69 14.67
N PHE A 92 8.98 5.75 13.45
CA PHE A 92 7.89 6.65 13.11
C PHE A 92 6.58 6.37 13.88
N ILE A 93 6.33 5.11 14.25
CA ILE A 93 5.22 4.71 15.12
C ILE A 93 5.53 5.11 16.56
N ARG A 94 6.75 4.86 17.03
CA ARG A 94 7.15 5.25 18.40
C ARG A 94 7.04 6.74 18.63
N ASP A 95 7.44 7.53 17.63
CA ASP A 95 7.39 8.98 17.70
C ASP A 95 5.93 9.44 17.78
N PHE A 96 5.05 8.90 16.92
CA PHE A 96 3.60 9.13 17.01
C PHE A 96 3.00 8.74 18.37
N LEU A 97 3.37 7.58 18.92
CA LEU A 97 2.82 7.08 20.19
C LEU A 97 3.31 7.86 21.41
N LYS A 98 4.39 8.64 21.29
CA LYS A 98 4.87 9.54 22.35
C LYS A 98 4.16 10.88 22.36
N GLU A 99 3.56 11.27 21.23
CA GLU A 99 2.81 12.50 21.14
C GLU A 99 1.50 12.35 21.94
N PRO A 100 1.17 13.29 22.82
CA PRO A 100 -0.11 13.26 23.53
C PRO A 100 -1.23 13.45 22.50
N ILE A 101 -2.05 12.41 22.29
CA ILE A 101 -3.26 12.52 21.51
C ILE A 101 -4.27 13.26 22.39
N SER A 102 -4.52 14.55 22.12
CA SER A 102 -5.55 15.31 22.83
C SER A 102 -6.92 14.70 22.51
N SER A 103 -7.58 14.11 23.50
CA SER A 103 -9.03 13.93 23.47
C SER A 103 -9.70 15.29 23.49
N GLU A 104 -10.81 15.46 22.77
CA GLU A 104 -11.58 16.72 22.64
C GLU A 104 -12.05 17.36 23.96
N ASP A 105 -11.74 16.77 25.12
CA ASP A 105 -12.27 17.15 26.43
C ASP A 105 -11.33 18.01 27.32
N ASP A 106 -10.06 18.21 26.95
CA ASP A 106 -9.14 19.04 27.76
C ASP A 106 -8.77 20.36 27.07
N ASN A 107 -9.55 21.40 27.40
CA ASN A 107 -9.34 22.79 27.01
C ASN A 107 -8.10 23.42 27.68
N VAL A 108 -6.86 23.08 27.28
CA VAL A 108 -5.72 24.02 27.45
C VAL A 108 -4.56 23.68 26.48
N ILE A 109 -3.82 24.74 26.11
CA ILE A 109 -2.40 24.87 25.71
C ILE A 109 -2.02 24.90 24.19
N PRO A 110 -0.82 25.39 23.79
CA PRO A 110 -0.65 26.64 23.03
C PRO A 110 0.08 26.52 21.67
N TYR A 111 -0.50 27.18 20.67
CA TYR A 111 0.00 27.45 19.30
C TYR A 111 1.50 27.24 19.03
N THR A 112 1.81 26.14 18.34
CA THR A 112 2.93 26.06 17.37
C THR A 112 2.48 25.39 16.06
N GLU A 113 3.11 25.74 14.93
CA GLU A 113 2.67 25.51 13.52
C GLU A 113 2.49 24.02 13.08
N ILE A 114 2.63 23.05 13.98
CA ILE A 114 2.45 21.60 13.73
C ILE A 114 1.08 21.10 14.26
N GLU A 115 0.34 21.88 15.06
CA GLU A 115 -0.82 21.45 15.86
C GLU A 115 -2.20 21.36 15.15
N THR A 116 -2.29 21.27 13.82
CA THR A 116 -3.61 21.21 13.12
C THR A 116 -3.88 19.93 12.33
N LEU A 117 -2.94 18.98 12.28
CA LEU A 117 -3.12 17.72 11.57
C LEU A 117 -3.86 16.71 12.45
N LYS A 118 -4.94 16.13 11.92
CA LYS A 118 -5.64 15.02 12.58
C LYS A 118 -4.65 13.88 12.88
N PRO A 119 -4.77 13.17 14.03
CA PRO A 119 -3.84 12.11 14.41
C PRO A 119 -3.65 11.03 13.32
N GLU A 120 -4.71 10.69 12.60
CA GLU A 120 -4.66 9.80 11.43
C GLU A 120 -3.73 10.33 10.31
N MET A 121 -3.84 11.61 9.96
CA MET A 121 -3.04 12.25 8.92
C MET A 121 -1.58 12.34 9.33
N LEU A 122 -1.32 12.59 10.61
CA LEU A 122 0.02 12.60 11.18
C LEU A 122 0.68 11.22 11.07
N LEU A 123 0.02 10.14 11.51
CA LEU A 123 0.62 8.81 11.45
C LEU A 123 0.86 8.36 10.00
N TRP A 124 -0.10 8.61 9.10
CA TRP A 124 0.10 8.34 7.67
C TRP A 124 1.25 9.17 7.08
N THR A 125 1.37 10.44 7.45
CA THR A 125 2.48 11.31 7.03
C THR A 125 3.83 10.77 7.48
N ASN A 126 3.92 10.36 8.76
CA ASN A 126 5.10 9.76 9.34
C ASN A 126 5.47 8.45 8.65
N PHE A 127 4.48 7.63 8.32
CA PHE A 127 4.63 6.39 7.57
C PHE A 127 5.22 6.64 6.17
N TYR A 128 4.58 7.46 5.34
CA TYR A 128 5.07 7.70 3.97
C TYR A 128 6.45 8.35 3.99
N SER A 129 6.70 9.30 4.91
CA SER A 129 8.02 9.91 5.09
C SER A 129 9.10 8.91 5.48
N ALA A 130 8.77 7.89 6.28
CA ALA A 130 9.67 6.80 6.62
C ALA A 130 9.94 5.88 5.42
N MET A 131 8.92 5.63 4.57
CA MET A 131 9.07 4.82 3.36
C MET A 131 9.97 5.49 2.31
N GLN A 132 9.88 6.82 2.15
CA GLN A 132 10.75 7.59 1.26
C GLN A 132 12.23 7.52 1.62
N LYS A 133 12.57 7.25 2.89
CA LYS A 133 13.95 7.13 3.37
C LYS A 133 14.51 5.71 3.24
N LYS A 134 13.73 4.73 2.77
CA LYS A 134 14.17 3.34 2.66
C LYS A 134 15.19 3.17 1.55
N ASN A 135 16.18 2.30 1.78
CA ASN A 135 17.19 1.93 0.80
C ASN A 135 16.70 0.81 -0.15
N ASN A 136 15.57 1.05 -0.82
CA ASN A 136 15.02 0.23 -1.89
C ASN A 136 14.17 1.12 -2.79
N SER A 137 14.45 1.14 -4.10
CA SER A 137 13.75 2.02 -5.05
C SER A 137 12.28 1.67 -5.22
N PHE A 138 11.95 0.37 -5.21
CA PHE A 138 10.56 -0.08 -5.33
C PHE A 138 9.71 0.45 -4.19
N ILE A 139 10.14 0.29 -2.93
CA ILE A 139 9.43 0.79 -1.75
C ILE A 139 9.24 2.31 -1.81
N ARG A 140 10.29 3.07 -2.17
CA ARG A 140 10.17 4.54 -2.30
C ARG A 140 9.15 4.92 -3.37
N ASN A 141 9.27 4.36 -4.57
CA ASN A 141 8.40 4.69 -5.70
C ASN A 141 6.95 4.26 -5.44
N TRP A 142 6.74 3.05 -4.90
CA TRP A 142 5.42 2.52 -4.58
C TRP A 142 4.70 3.40 -3.57
N TYR A 143 5.37 3.78 -2.48
CA TYR A 143 4.76 4.61 -1.46
C TYR A 143 4.73 6.10 -1.79
N SER A 144 5.51 6.59 -2.75
CA SER A 144 5.25 7.90 -3.39
C SER A 144 3.92 7.86 -4.12
N PHE A 145 3.78 6.87 -5.00
CA PHE A 145 2.56 6.67 -5.78
C PHE A 145 1.33 6.49 -4.88
N ASP A 146 1.37 5.59 -3.89
CA ASP A 146 0.21 5.30 -3.05
C ASP A 146 -0.24 6.54 -2.24
N ARG A 147 0.71 7.33 -1.73
CA ARG A 147 0.40 8.61 -1.06
C ARG A 147 -0.26 9.59 -2.03
N ASP A 148 0.35 9.79 -3.19
CA ASP A 148 -0.09 10.78 -4.17
C ASP A 148 -1.46 10.38 -4.75
N PHE A 149 -1.65 9.11 -5.05
CA PHE A 149 -2.93 8.50 -5.44
C PHE A 149 -4.03 8.77 -4.40
N ARG A 150 -3.76 8.53 -3.11
CA ARG A 150 -4.72 8.79 -2.03
C ARG A 150 -5.04 10.28 -1.89
N ASN A 151 -4.02 11.13 -1.90
CA ASN A 151 -4.21 12.58 -1.81
C ASN A 151 -5.05 13.13 -2.97
N ILE A 152 -4.80 12.67 -4.20
CA ILE A 152 -5.60 13.05 -5.37
C ILE A 152 -7.06 12.60 -5.20
N LEU A 153 -7.31 11.35 -4.78
CA LEU A 153 -8.67 10.86 -4.56
C LEU A 153 -9.40 11.62 -3.43
N THR A 154 -8.69 11.94 -2.35
CA THR A 154 -9.21 12.78 -1.27
C THR A 154 -9.56 14.16 -1.80
N ALA A 155 -8.68 14.80 -2.56
CA ALA A 155 -8.94 16.12 -3.13
C ALA A 155 -10.15 16.12 -4.08
N ILE A 156 -10.29 15.11 -4.94
CA ILE A 156 -11.46 14.94 -5.81
C ILE A 156 -12.74 14.82 -4.97
N THR A 157 -12.69 14.01 -3.91
CA THR A 157 -13.84 13.75 -3.05
C THR A 157 -14.24 14.98 -2.24
N CYS A 158 -13.28 15.67 -1.60
CA CYS A 158 -13.51 16.92 -0.88
C CYS A 158 -14.09 17.99 -1.81
N ARG A 159 -13.57 18.14 -3.04
CA ARG A 159 -14.11 19.08 -4.02
C ARG A 159 -15.55 18.74 -4.41
N LYS A 160 -15.86 17.47 -4.65
CA LYS A 160 -17.21 16.99 -4.96
C LYS A 160 -18.20 17.22 -3.81
N GLN A 161 -17.73 17.09 -2.57
CA GLN A 161 -18.50 17.29 -1.35
C GLN A 161 -18.50 18.75 -0.85
N LYS A 162 -17.73 19.64 -1.48
CA LYS A 162 -17.52 21.04 -1.06
C LYS A 162 -16.96 21.17 0.36
N ILE A 163 -16.06 20.27 0.74
CA ILE A 163 -15.32 20.28 2.01
C ILE A 163 -13.92 20.84 1.74
N GLU A 164 -13.32 21.49 2.73
CA GLU A 164 -11.93 21.96 2.68
C GLU A 164 -10.97 20.78 2.41
N ILE A 165 -10.01 20.96 1.48
CA ILE A 165 -9.14 19.86 1.04
C ILE A 165 -7.96 19.69 2.01
N ALA A 166 -7.28 20.78 2.37
CA ALA A 166 -6.00 20.76 3.08
C ALA A 166 -5.98 19.90 4.35
N PRO A 167 -7.00 19.94 5.24
CA PRO A 167 -6.99 19.15 6.48
C PRO A 167 -7.03 17.63 6.29
N HIS A 168 -7.32 17.16 5.07
CA HIS A 168 -7.47 15.74 4.74
C HIS A 168 -6.32 15.21 3.88
N LEU A 169 -5.34 16.04 3.53
CA LEU A 169 -4.17 15.62 2.76
C LEU A 169 -3.10 15.05 3.67
N ILE A 170 -2.37 14.08 3.14
CA ILE A 170 -1.29 13.37 3.83
C ILE A 170 0.06 13.97 3.41
N GLY A 171 0.82 14.43 4.38
CA GLY A 171 2.16 14.99 4.20
C GLY A 171 2.17 16.41 3.67
N THR A 172 3.33 16.80 3.15
CA THR A 172 3.60 18.14 2.62
C THR A 172 4.32 18.04 1.27
N GLY A 173 4.44 19.17 0.57
CA GLY A 173 5.20 19.28 -0.69
C GLY A 173 4.37 19.79 -1.85
N ALA A 174 5.01 19.94 -3.01
CA ALA A 174 4.43 20.62 -4.18
C ALA A 174 3.05 20.06 -4.60
N LEU A 175 2.90 18.73 -4.63
CA LEU A 175 1.62 18.11 -4.96
C LEU A 175 0.53 18.46 -3.93
N VAL A 176 0.84 18.41 -2.64
CA VAL A 176 -0.12 18.71 -1.56
C VAL A 176 -0.60 20.15 -1.66
N GLU A 177 0.33 21.09 -1.87
CA GLU A 177 0.01 22.52 -2.06
C GLU A 177 -0.89 22.75 -3.29
N LEU A 178 -0.58 22.09 -4.42
CA LEU A 178 -1.40 22.17 -5.63
C LEU A 178 -2.80 21.62 -5.39
N LEU A 179 -2.92 20.45 -4.75
CA LEU A 179 -4.22 19.85 -4.45
C LEU A 179 -5.07 20.71 -3.50
N ALA A 180 -4.44 21.35 -2.51
CA ALA A 180 -5.12 22.18 -1.52
C ALA A 180 -5.71 23.48 -2.13
N HIS A 181 -5.01 24.10 -3.08
CA HIS A 181 -5.30 25.46 -3.52
C HIS A 181 -5.76 25.59 -4.98
N SER A 182 -5.47 24.61 -5.84
CA SER A 182 -5.78 24.71 -7.26
C SER A 182 -7.28 24.66 -7.52
N SER A 183 -7.74 25.50 -8.44
CA SER A 183 -9.11 25.51 -8.98
C SER A 183 -9.25 24.74 -10.29
N ALA A 184 -8.12 24.32 -10.90
CA ALA A 184 -8.14 23.56 -12.14
C ALA A 184 -8.79 22.17 -11.93
N SER A 185 -9.46 21.65 -12.95
CA SER A 185 -10.18 20.37 -12.88
C SER A 185 -9.26 19.20 -12.55
N ASP A 186 -8.04 19.24 -13.08
CA ASP A 186 -6.92 18.31 -12.86
C ASP A 186 -5.98 18.75 -11.75
N PHE A 187 -6.33 19.79 -10.99
CA PHE A 187 -5.49 20.44 -9.99
C PHE A 187 -4.18 21.05 -10.56
N GLY A 188 -4.00 21.06 -11.88
CA GLY A 188 -2.77 21.53 -12.53
C GLY A 188 -1.58 20.57 -12.38
N VAL A 189 -1.83 19.27 -12.18
CA VAL A 189 -0.78 18.25 -11.96
C VAL A 189 -0.57 17.29 -13.14
N HIS A 190 -1.13 17.60 -14.30
CA HIS A 190 -1.07 16.73 -15.48
C HIS A 190 0.35 16.45 -15.98
N GLN A 191 1.32 17.34 -15.72
CA GLN A 191 2.72 17.12 -16.14
C GLN A 191 3.45 16.14 -15.20
N GLU A 192 3.11 16.15 -13.92
CA GLU A 192 3.74 15.34 -12.87
C GLU A 192 3.03 13.99 -12.67
N ILE A 193 1.72 13.93 -12.93
CA ILE A 193 0.86 12.78 -12.67
C ILE A 193 0.21 12.31 -13.97
N ASP A 194 0.87 11.39 -14.66
CA ASP A 194 0.43 10.82 -15.94
C ASP A 194 -0.93 10.11 -15.91
N TYR A 195 -1.39 9.68 -14.72
CA TYR A 195 -2.66 8.99 -14.52
C TYR A 195 -3.81 9.90 -14.02
N ILE A 196 -3.64 11.23 -13.93
CA ILE A 196 -4.65 12.12 -13.31
C ILE A 196 -6.00 12.10 -14.04
N ASP A 197 -6.00 12.16 -15.36
CA ASP A 197 -7.24 12.18 -16.16
C ASP A 197 -8.01 10.87 -15.99
N ARG A 198 -7.28 9.75 -15.96
CA ARG A 198 -7.86 8.42 -15.73
C ARG A 198 -8.45 8.34 -14.32
N LEU A 199 -7.78 8.90 -13.31
CA LEU A 199 -8.30 8.96 -11.94
C LEU A 199 -9.59 9.77 -11.84
N ILE A 200 -9.63 10.97 -12.43
CA ILE A 200 -10.83 11.82 -12.43
C ILE A 200 -11.98 11.11 -13.13
N HIS A 201 -11.72 10.48 -14.28
CA HIS A 201 -12.74 9.72 -14.99
C HIS A 201 -13.29 8.55 -14.17
N ILE A 202 -12.41 7.78 -13.50
CA ILE A 202 -12.82 6.67 -12.64
C ILE A 202 -13.63 7.19 -11.45
N ALA A 203 -13.23 8.29 -10.81
CA ALA A 203 -13.92 8.86 -9.65
C ALA A 203 -15.38 9.28 -9.94
N GLU A 204 -15.71 9.58 -11.19
CA GLU A 204 -17.07 9.90 -11.63
C GLU A 204 -17.97 8.68 -11.91
N ILE A 205 -17.41 7.46 -11.92
CA ILE A 205 -18.20 6.23 -12.12
C ILE A 205 -19.20 6.06 -10.97
N PRO A 206 -20.52 6.02 -11.23
CA PRO A 206 -21.52 5.92 -10.17
C PRO A 206 -21.45 4.60 -9.38
N ASN A 207 -21.17 3.49 -10.07
CA ASN A 207 -21.06 2.18 -9.45
C ASN A 207 -19.78 2.11 -8.58
N LEU A 208 -19.95 2.03 -7.27
CA LEU A 208 -18.84 1.98 -6.31
C LEU A 208 -17.93 0.78 -6.54
N LEU A 209 -18.50 -0.40 -6.80
CA LEU A 209 -17.73 -1.61 -7.01
C LEU A 209 -16.87 -1.50 -8.29
N GLU A 210 -17.44 -1.01 -9.38
CA GLU A 210 -16.71 -0.77 -10.63
C GLU A 210 -15.58 0.25 -10.44
N ARG A 211 -15.84 1.32 -9.67
CA ARG A 211 -14.84 2.34 -9.33
C ARG A 211 -13.65 1.72 -8.59
N GLU A 212 -13.92 0.96 -7.53
CA GLU A 212 -12.88 0.25 -6.77
C GLU A 212 -12.08 -0.72 -7.65
N LYS A 213 -12.74 -1.45 -8.59
CA LYS A 213 -12.04 -2.34 -9.53
C LYS A 213 -11.03 -1.57 -10.37
N LYS A 214 -11.41 -0.41 -10.91
CA LYS A 214 -10.52 0.39 -11.76
C LYS A 214 -9.40 1.08 -10.97
N PHE A 215 -9.64 1.44 -9.71
CA PHE A 215 -8.57 1.93 -8.82
C PHE A 215 -7.55 0.83 -8.51
N ASP A 216 -8.00 -0.39 -8.21
CA ASP A 216 -7.08 -1.50 -7.96
C ASP A 216 -6.34 -1.93 -9.23
N LEU A 217 -6.95 -1.82 -10.41
CA LEU A 217 -6.26 -2.04 -11.68
C LEU A 217 -5.14 -1.01 -11.92
N LEU A 218 -5.36 0.27 -11.59
CA LEU A 218 -4.30 1.28 -11.63
C LEU A 218 -3.13 0.95 -10.69
N ARG A 219 -3.45 0.47 -9.47
CA ARG A 219 -2.45 0.01 -8.51
C ARG A 219 -1.66 -1.19 -9.03
N TRP A 220 -2.35 -2.12 -9.69
CA TRP A 220 -1.74 -3.29 -10.32
C TRP A 220 -0.73 -2.87 -11.39
N GLU A 221 -1.16 -2.06 -12.37
CA GLU A 221 -0.33 -1.57 -13.47
C GLU A 221 0.89 -0.80 -12.95
N LYS A 222 0.70 0.05 -11.94
CA LYS A 222 1.81 0.82 -11.35
C LYS A 222 2.80 -0.06 -10.60
N ALA A 223 2.34 -1.11 -9.91
CA ALA A 223 3.24 -2.07 -9.25
C ALA A 223 4.15 -2.77 -10.28
N GLU A 224 3.60 -3.11 -11.45
CA GLU A 224 4.36 -3.70 -12.55
C GLU A 224 5.37 -2.70 -13.12
N GLU A 225 4.93 -1.48 -13.43
CA GLU A 225 5.77 -0.40 -13.94
C GLU A 225 6.99 -0.12 -13.04
N ILE A 226 6.80 -0.09 -11.72
CA ILE A 226 7.87 0.20 -10.77
C ILE A 226 8.87 -0.97 -10.67
N ALA A 227 8.43 -2.20 -10.90
CA ALA A 227 9.30 -3.38 -10.88
C ALA A 227 10.14 -3.55 -12.15
N VAL A 228 9.92 -2.77 -13.21
CA VAL A 228 10.56 -2.91 -14.54
C VAL A 228 12.06 -2.66 -14.46
N TYR A 229 12.87 -3.65 -14.05
CA TYR A 229 14.31 -3.71 -14.33
C TYR A 229 14.90 -5.14 -14.23
N ASP A 230 14.25 -6.10 -13.56
CA ASP A 230 14.66 -7.52 -13.58
C ASP A 230 13.56 -8.41 -12.99
N TYR A 231 13.03 -9.35 -13.79
CA TYR A 231 11.93 -10.26 -13.46
C TYR A 231 12.18 -11.17 -12.24
N PHE A 232 13.41 -11.26 -11.74
CA PHE A 232 13.80 -12.19 -10.66
C PHE A 232 14.44 -11.52 -9.44
N ASN A 233 14.37 -10.20 -9.36
CA ASN A 233 14.85 -9.48 -8.19
C ASN A 233 13.75 -9.33 -7.12
N VAL A 234 14.14 -8.86 -5.94
CA VAL A 234 13.20 -8.62 -4.83
C VAL A 234 12.05 -7.65 -5.19
N ASN A 235 12.24 -6.75 -6.15
CA ASN A 235 11.21 -5.79 -6.56
C ASN A 235 10.10 -6.48 -7.38
N SER A 236 10.41 -7.47 -8.21
CA SER A 236 9.38 -8.28 -8.90
C SER A 236 8.56 -9.10 -7.91
N LEU A 237 9.18 -9.63 -6.86
CA LEU A 237 8.46 -10.30 -5.78
C LEU A 237 7.56 -9.33 -4.99
N MET A 238 8.01 -8.09 -4.79
CA MET A 238 7.20 -7.04 -4.18
C MET A 238 5.99 -6.66 -5.03
N ALA A 239 6.16 -6.51 -6.35
CA ALA A 239 5.04 -6.27 -7.27
C ALA A 239 4.06 -7.43 -7.27
N PHE A 240 4.56 -8.67 -7.34
CA PHE A 240 3.74 -9.86 -7.21
C PHE A 240 2.93 -9.85 -5.91
N LEU A 241 3.56 -9.52 -4.78
CA LEU A 241 2.90 -9.48 -3.48
C LEU A 241 1.78 -8.44 -3.42
N ILE A 242 1.99 -7.25 -3.99
CA ILE A 242 0.93 -6.23 -4.13
C ILE A 242 -0.25 -6.77 -4.94
N LYS A 243 0.02 -7.44 -6.06
CA LYS A 243 -1.01 -8.07 -6.90
C LYS A 243 -1.77 -9.18 -6.15
N ALA A 244 -1.07 -10.01 -5.39
CA ALA A 244 -1.68 -11.03 -4.54
C ALA A 244 -2.60 -10.42 -3.46
N LEU A 245 -2.20 -9.31 -2.85
CA LEU A 245 -3.04 -8.56 -1.89
C LEU A 245 -4.31 -8.01 -2.56
N ILE A 246 -4.22 -7.52 -3.79
CA ILE A 246 -5.38 -7.06 -4.57
C ILE A 246 -6.33 -8.24 -4.84
N VAL A 247 -5.82 -9.38 -5.30
CA VAL A 247 -6.62 -10.59 -5.53
C VAL A 247 -7.30 -11.05 -4.23
N HIS A 248 -6.56 -11.12 -3.13
CA HIS A 248 -7.10 -11.51 -1.82
C HIS A 248 -8.26 -10.60 -1.38
N ARG A 249 -8.10 -9.28 -1.54
CA ARG A 249 -9.18 -8.31 -1.28
C ARG A 249 -10.40 -8.61 -2.14
N TRP A 250 -10.24 -8.84 -3.45
CA TRP A 250 -11.35 -9.07 -4.36
C TRP A 250 -12.05 -10.42 -4.16
N ILE A 251 -11.34 -11.48 -3.78
CA ILE A 251 -11.98 -12.77 -3.42
C ILE A 251 -13.02 -12.57 -2.31
N SER A 252 -12.73 -11.69 -1.34
CA SER A 252 -13.65 -11.39 -0.23
C SER A 252 -14.81 -10.46 -0.60
N LEU A 253 -14.67 -9.63 -1.63
CA LEU A 253 -15.65 -8.60 -2.03
C LEU A 253 -16.54 -9.02 -3.21
N ASP A 254 -15.96 -9.65 -4.22
CA ASP A 254 -16.63 -10.16 -5.43
C ASP A 254 -15.86 -11.39 -5.92
N ARG A 255 -16.32 -12.56 -5.51
CA ARG A 255 -15.65 -13.84 -5.78
C ARG A 255 -15.38 -14.06 -7.27
N THR A 256 -16.34 -13.77 -8.14
CA THR A 256 -16.19 -13.99 -9.59
C THR A 256 -15.06 -13.14 -10.17
N TYR A 257 -15.02 -11.87 -9.78
CA TYR A 257 -13.95 -10.98 -10.22
C TYR A 257 -12.60 -11.33 -9.58
N GLY A 258 -12.60 -11.68 -8.28
CA GLY A 258 -11.41 -12.17 -7.58
C GLY A 258 -10.82 -13.42 -8.24
N GLU A 259 -11.64 -14.39 -8.63
CA GLU A 259 -11.21 -15.58 -9.38
C GLU A 259 -10.62 -15.23 -10.76
N THR A 260 -11.16 -14.20 -11.42
CA THR A 260 -10.61 -13.72 -12.71
C THR A 260 -9.23 -13.09 -12.51
N LEU A 261 -9.07 -12.22 -11.51
CA LEU A 261 -7.77 -11.62 -11.18
C LEU A 261 -6.74 -12.68 -10.76
N PHE A 262 -7.18 -13.68 -10.01
CA PHE A 262 -6.36 -14.82 -9.63
C PHE A 262 -5.85 -15.58 -10.87
N GLN A 263 -6.73 -15.89 -11.83
CA GLN A 263 -6.33 -16.55 -13.07
C GLN A 263 -5.34 -15.72 -13.89
N ASN A 264 -5.53 -14.40 -13.95
CA ASN A 264 -4.60 -13.49 -14.60
C ASN A 264 -3.22 -13.52 -13.93
N LEU A 265 -3.19 -13.43 -12.60
CA LEU A 265 -1.94 -13.49 -11.81
C LEU A 265 -1.18 -14.79 -12.05
N VAL A 266 -1.87 -15.94 -12.03
CA VAL A 266 -1.29 -17.25 -12.30
C VAL A 266 -0.76 -17.33 -13.74
N SER A 267 -1.48 -16.77 -14.70
CA SER A 267 -1.09 -16.78 -16.12
C SER A 267 0.14 -15.90 -16.38
N GLU A 268 0.23 -14.73 -15.75
CA GLU A 268 1.40 -13.86 -15.81
C GLU A 268 2.65 -14.55 -15.25
N LEU A 269 2.51 -15.23 -14.11
CA LEU A 269 3.58 -16.03 -13.54
C LEU A 269 4.02 -17.13 -14.51
N LYS A 270 3.08 -17.90 -15.07
CA LYS A 270 3.38 -18.96 -16.05
C LYS A 270 4.12 -18.45 -17.27
N ASN A 271 3.65 -17.37 -17.88
CA ASN A 271 4.29 -16.77 -19.05
C ASN A 271 5.71 -16.26 -18.75
N SER A 272 5.97 -15.79 -17.52
CA SER A 272 7.32 -15.41 -17.10
C SER A 272 8.29 -16.61 -17.08
N PHE A 273 7.81 -17.85 -16.85
CA PHE A 273 8.61 -19.07 -16.95
C PHE A 273 8.89 -19.47 -18.39
N ASP A 274 7.87 -19.50 -19.24
CA ASP A 274 8.00 -19.94 -20.63
C ASP A 274 9.00 -19.08 -21.43
N LEU A 275 8.99 -17.76 -21.17
CA LEU A 275 9.98 -16.85 -21.73
C LEU A 275 11.40 -17.26 -21.33
N THR A 276 11.66 -17.62 -20.07
CA THR A 276 13.00 -18.00 -19.62
C THR A 276 13.52 -19.32 -20.16
N ASP A 277 12.67 -20.31 -20.38
CA ASP A 277 13.12 -21.58 -20.97
C ASP A 277 13.48 -21.41 -22.46
N SER A 278 12.83 -20.49 -23.16
CA SER A 278 13.23 -20.11 -24.53
C SER A 278 14.61 -19.41 -24.59
N PHE A 279 15.02 -18.71 -23.53
CA PHE A 279 16.34 -18.07 -23.42
C PHE A 279 17.45 -19.02 -22.93
N LYS A 280 17.13 -20.19 -22.37
CA LYS A 280 18.13 -21.22 -21.99
C LYS A 280 18.54 -22.12 -23.16
N VAL A 281 17.86 -22.04 -24.30
CA VAL A 281 18.06 -22.92 -25.47
C VAL A 281 18.92 -22.23 -26.56
N GLN A 282 19.57 -21.10 -26.28
CA GLN A 282 20.53 -20.44 -27.17
C GLN A 282 21.96 -20.46 -26.64
#